data_AF-A0A7K4CES0-F1
#
_entry.id   AF-A0A7K4CES0-F1
#
_cell.length_a   1.000
_cell.length_b   1.000
_cell.length_c   1.000
_cell.angle_alpha   90.00
_cell.angle_beta   90.00
_cell.angle_gamma   90.00
#
_symmetry.space_group_name_H-M   'P 1'
#
loop_
_entity.id
_entity.type
_entity.pdbx_description
1 polymer ?
#
loop_
_entity_poly.entity_id
_entity_poly.type
_entity_poly.pdbx_seq_one_letter_code
_entity_poly.pdbx_strand_id
1 'polypeptide(L)'
;MSLFSLGKKTQPGSGTTGTTVAQACADLKKATTRGELGRKMAPLILRHSPADILQMKRNFETKVQDLTPEYRDRLTKKINEHLLGTYQRVRLDDQQGSLKTLQDPLSDHQKKYWDMVAGQCSGDEGGDAAAIRFLKYLLAGYCMLVLDEPGHPVGTPFPGGDEVEFTNGIFYCPVRDKTGDVDTALCPFCPACQTPQIGYLRPATKPTAKNKQEYIDNCFRYHNFNG
;
A
#
# COMPACT_ATOMS: atom_id res chain seq x y z
N MET A 1 36.09 42.53 29.89
CA MET A 1 34.84 41.93 30.40
C MET A 1 33.70 42.49 29.57
N SER A 2 33.24 41.73 28.58
CA SER A 2 32.32 42.21 27.55
C SER A 2 30.89 41.73 27.81
N LEU A 3 29.97 42.69 27.69
CA LEU A 3 28.53 42.60 27.87
C LEU A 3 27.90 41.67 26.83
N PHE A 4 27.15 40.66 27.26
CA PHE A 4 26.17 39.97 26.40
C PHE A 4 24.80 40.01 27.07
N SER A 5 23.99 40.97 26.62
CA SER A 5 22.55 41.02 26.86
C SER A 5 21.87 40.00 25.94
N LEU A 6 21.15 39.03 26.52
CA LEU A 6 20.36 38.06 25.77
C LEU A 6 19.12 38.76 25.18
N GLY A 7 19.21 39.11 23.89
CA GLY A 7 18.05 39.46 23.09
C GLY A 7 17.12 38.25 22.93
N LYS A 8 15.87 38.40 23.37
CA LYS A 8 14.75 37.51 23.06
C LYS A 8 14.69 37.27 21.55
N LYS A 9 14.91 36.03 21.11
CA LYS A 9 14.60 35.61 19.74
C LYS A 9 13.08 35.61 19.55
N THR A 10 12.62 36.58 18.79
CA THR A 10 11.29 36.65 18.18
C THR A 10 11.06 35.37 17.37
N GLN A 11 10.01 34.64 17.72
CA GLN A 11 9.47 33.53 16.93
C GLN A 11 9.04 34.06 15.56
N PRO A 12 9.48 33.49 14.42
CA PRO A 12 8.83 33.75 13.16
C PRO A 12 7.55 32.92 13.10
N GLY A 13 6.41 33.60 13.24
CA GLY A 13 5.14 33.07 12.77
C GLY A 13 5.27 32.75 11.28
N SER A 14 4.95 31.51 10.90
CA SER A 14 4.77 31.12 9.51
C SER A 14 3.33 30.68 9.32
N GLY A 15 2.49 31.65 8.95
CA GLY A 15 1.21 31.36 8.32
C GLY A 15 1.47 30.81 6.93
N THR A 16 1.51 29.49 6.81
CA THR A 16 1.29 28.79 5.54
C THR A 16 0.10 27.89 5.78
N THR A 17 -1.01 28.13 5.09
CA THR A 17 -2.22 27.30 5.15
C THR A 17 -1.94 25.96 4.48
N GLY A 18 -1.16 25.12 5.16
CA GLY A 18 -0.99 23.71 4.81
C GLY A 18 -2.34 23.01 5.01
N THR A 19 -2.89 22.45 3.94
CA THR A 19 -4.05 21.56 4.03
C THR A 19 -3.74 20.47 5.06
N THR A 20 -4.55 20.37 6.11
CA THR A 20 -4.34 19.34 7.13
C THR A 20 -4.61 17.96 6.53
N VAL A 21 -4.07 16.90 7.13
CA VAL A 21 -4.35 15.53 6.66
C VAL A 21 -5.85 15.24 6.63
N ALA A 22 -6.59 15.70 7.65
CA ALA A 22 -8.04 15.55 7.69
C ALA A 22 -8.75 16.26 6.53
N GLN A 23 -8.34 17.48 6.18
CA GLN A 23 -8.88 18.20 5.02
C GLN A 23 -8.55 17.50 3.70
N ALA A 24 -7.33 16.99 3.56
CA ALA A 24 -6.92 16.23 2.39
C ALA A 24 -7.75 14.95 2.24
N CYS A 25 -7.90 14.16 3.30
CA CYS A 25 -8.74 12.95 3.29
C CYS A 25 -10.20 13.26 2.95
N ALA A 26 -10.76 14.35 3.51
CA ALA A 26 -12.13 14.77 3.20
C ALA A 26 -12.31 15.18 1.74
N ASP A 27 -11.29 15.75 1.09
CA ASP A 27 -11.33 16.04 -0.34
C ASP A 27 -11.17 14.78 -1.21
N LEU A 28 -10.27 13.87 -0.84
CA LEU A 28 -10.08 12.60 -1.54
C LEU A 28 -11.34 11.72 -1.50
N LYS A 29 -12.07 11.74 -0.39
CA LYS A 29 -13.35 11.02 -0.22
C LYS A 29 -14.45 11.47 -1.19
N LYS A 30 -14.39 12.70 -1.70
CA LYS A 30 -15.37 13.23 -2.65
C LYS A 30 -15.20 12.68 -4.07
N ALA A 31 -14.05 12.07 -4.37
CA ALA A 31 -13.81 11.51 -5.68
C ALA A 31 -14.83 10.41 -6.02
N THR A 32 -15.32 10.46 -7.25
CA THR A 32 -16.34 9.53 -7.77
C THR A 32 -15.74 8.42 -8.61
N THR A 33 -14.63 8.70 -9.28
CA THR A 33 -13.91 7.75 -10.15
C THR A 33 -12.47 7.56 -9.70
N ARG A 34 -11.88 6.42 -10.07
CA ARG A 34 -10.45 6.12 -9.83
C ARG A 34 -9.55 7.21 -10.40
N GLY A 35 -9.85 7.68 -11.60
CA GLY A 35 -9.10 8.75 -12.26
C GLY A 35 -9.18 10.09 -11.55
N GLU A 36 -10.37 10.47 -11.07
CA GLU A 36 -10.54 11.68 -10.26
C GLU A 36 -9.73 11.58 -8.95
N LEU A 37 -9.79 10.44 -8.28
CA LEU A 37 -9.04 10.20 -7.06
C LEU A 37 -7.53 10.30 -7.32
N GLY A 38 -7.02 9.62 -8.34
CA GLY A 38 -5.61 9.68 -8.72
C GLY A 38 -5.13 11.11 -8.97
N ARG A 39 -5.92 11.93 -9.67
CA ARG A 39 -5.57 13.34 -9.94
C ARG A 39 -5.57 14.21 -8.69
N LYS A 40 -6.41 13.91 -7.69
CA LYS A 40 -6.37 14.58 -6.38
C LYS A 40 -5.20 14.10 -5.52
N MET A 41 -4.82 12.83 -5.62
CA MET A 41 -3.69 12.24 -4.87
C MET A 41 -2.33 12.67 -5.40
N ALA A 42 -2.16 12.76 -6.72
CA ALA A 42 -0.88 13.10 -7.35
C ALA A 42 -0.21 14.35 -6.78
N PRO A 43 -0.86 15.53 -6.67
CA PRO A 43 -0.22 16.71 -6.09
C PRO A 43 0.10 16.55 -4.59
N LEU A 44 -0.64 15.74 -3.85
CA LEU A 44 -0.32 15.44 -2.44
C LEU A 44 0.93 14.57 -2.33
N ILE A 45 1.07 13.55 -3.19
CA ILE A 45 2.23 12.66 -3.23
C ILE A 45 3.47 13.42 -3.71
N LEU A 46 3.35 14.18 -4.80
CA LEU A 46 4.47 14.88 -5.45
C LEU A 46 4.97 16.11 -4.68
N ARG A 47 4.24 16.55 -3.64
CA ARG A 47 4.74 17.51 -2.64
C ARG A 47 5.88 16.93 -1.80
N HIS A 48 5.95 15.61 -1.68
CA HIS A 48 7.05 14.93 -1.02
C HIS A 48 8.24 14.78 -1.96
N SER A 49 9.43 14.94 -1.39
CA SER A 49 10.70 14.83 -2.09
C SER A 49 11.19 13.37 -2.13
N PRO A 50 12.13 13.03 -3.03
CA PRO A 50 12.83 11.75 -2.96
C PRO A 50 13.52 11.50 -1.61
N ALA A 51 13.89 12.55 -0.87
CA ALA A 51 14.47 12.41 0.47
C ALA A 51 13.46 11.83 1.48
N ASP A 52 12.17 12.13 1.33
CA ASP A 52 11.10 11.57 2.15
C ASP A 52 10.92 10.07 1.88
N ILE A 53 11.03 9.65 0.62
CA ILE A 53 11.04 8.22 0.24
C ILE A 53 12.25 7.52 0.85
N LEU A 54 13.44 8.13 0.82
CA LEU A 54 14.62 7.59 1.50
C LEU A 54 14.43 7.48 3.02
N GLN A 55 13.72 8.44 3.63
CA GLN A 55 13.37 8.36 5.05
C GLN A 55 12.42 7.18 5.33
N MET A 56 11.40 6.96 4.49
CA MET A 56 10.51 5.80 4.61
C MET A 56 11.29 4.47 4.55
N LYS A 57 12.27 4.37 3.64
CA LYS A 57 13.13 3.19 3.53
C LYS A 57 13.92 2.95 4.81
N ARG A 58 14.56 3.99 5.36
CA ARG A 58 15.30 3.90 6.64
C ARG A 58 14.39 3.46 7.79
N ASN A 59 13.22 4.08 7.90
CA ASN A 59 12.24 3.73 8.94
C ASN A 59 11.79 2.28 8.81
N PHE A 60 11.63 1.78 7.58
CA PHE A 60 11.30 0.40 7.33
C PHE A 60 12.44 -0.55 7.72
N GLU A 61 13.67 -0.25 7.31
CA GLU A 61 14.89 -1.03 7.64
C GLU A 61 15.05 -1.19 9.16
N THR A 62 14.83 -0.13 9.94
CA THR A 62 14.82 -0.20 11.41
C THR A 62 13.74 -1.13 11.94
N LYS A 63 12.53 -1.11 11.37
CA LYS A 63 11.39 -1.97 11.80
C LYS A 63 11.60 -3.45 11.51
N VAL A 64 12.47 -3.79 10.54
CA VAL A 64 12.73 -5.18 10.13
C VAL A 64 14.09 -5.69 10.59
N GLN A 65 14.81 -4.95 11.44
CA GLN A 65 16.18 -5.28 11.84
C GLN A 65 16.31 -6.65 12.51
N ASP A 66 15.28 -7.06 13.26
CA ASP A 66 15.24 -8.29 14.06
C ASP A 66 14.82 -9.53 13.24
N LEU A 67 14.50 -9.37 11.96
CA LEU A 67 14.16 -10.48 11.06
C LEU A 67 15.43 -11.24 10.61
N THR A 68 15.25 -12.49 10.18
CA THR A 68 16.37 -13.27 9.60
C THR A 68 16.96 -12.54 8.38
N PRO A 69 18.29 -12.56 8.18
CA PRO A 69 18.93 -11.82 7.10
C PRO A 69 18.33 -12.10 5.73
N GLU A 70 18.08 -13.38 5.39
CA GLU A 70 17.54 -13.73 4.07
C GLU A 70 16.12 -13.19 3.85
N TYR A 71 15.25 -13.29 4.87
CA TYR A 71 13.89 -12.78 4.77
C TYR A 71 13.86 -11.25 4.75
N ARG A 72 14.65 -10.62 5.61
CA ARG A 72 14.83 -9.17 5.68
C ARG A 72 15.28 -8.59 4.35
N ASP A 73 16.31 -9.15 3.74
CA ASP A 73 16.88 -8.62 2.50
C ASP A 73 15.88 -8.73 1.33
N ARG A 74 15.17 -9.86 1.23
CA ARG A 74 14.08 -10.04 0.25
C ARG A 74 12.95 -9.03 0.45
N LEU A 75 12.50 -8.88 1.70
CA LEU A 75 11.40 -7.98 2.05
C LEU A 75 11.78 -6.51 1.81
N THR A 76 12.93 -6.07 2.30
CA THR A 76 13.47 -4.71 2.10
C THR A 76 13.61 -4.39 0.62
N LYS A 77 14.15 -5.32 -0.19
CA LYS A 77 14.23 -5.11 -1.65
C LYS A 77 12.84 -4.87 -2.25
N LYS A 78 11.85 -5.69 -1.90
CA LYS A 78 10.48 -5.58 -2.44
C LYS A 78 9.78 -4.29 -2.03
N ILE A 79 9.89 -3.90 -0.77
CA ILE A 79 9.30 -2.65 -0.29
C ILE A 79 10.01 -1.44 -0.92
N ASN A 80 11.32 -1.49 -1.10
CA ASN A 80 12.06 -0.42 -1.77
C ASN A 80 11.65 -0.25 -3.24
N GLU A 81 11.52 -1.36 -3.97
CA GLU A 81 10.98 -1.38 -5.34
C GLU A 81 9.58 -0.77 -5.38
N HIS A 82 8.71 -1.14 -4.43
CA HIS A 82 7.34 -0.64 -4.34
C HIS A 82 7.26 0.86 -4.08
N LEU A 83 7.96 1.36 -3.05
CA LEU A 83 7.89 2.77 -2.66
C LEU A 83 8.38 3.69 -3.78
N LEU A 84 9.56 3.38 -4.33
CA LEU A 84 10.15 4.20 -5.40
C LEU A 84 9.37 4.03 -6.71
N GLY A 85 9.00 2.80 -7.06
CA GLY A 85 8.25 2.49 -8.27
C GLY A 85 6.89 3.16 -8.29
N THR A 86 6.15 3.11 -7.17
CA THR A 86 4.84 3.77 -7.05
C THR A 86 4.96 5.29 -7.15
N TYR A 87 5.95 5.90 -6.46
CA TYR A 87 6.18 7.34 -6.55
C TYR A 87 6.51 7.77 -8.00
N GLN A 88 7.38 7.03 -8.69
CA GLN A 88 7.71 7.30 -10.09
C GLN A 88 6.50 7.11 -11.00
N ARG A 89 5.69 6.08 -10.74
CA ARG A 89 4.47 5.80 -11.50
C ARG A 89 3.47 6.95 -11.39
N VAL A 90 3.20 7.43 -10.18
CA VAL A 90 2.35 8.60 -9.93
C VAL A 90 2.82 9.80 -10.74
N ARG A 91 4.14 10.08 -10.72
CA ARG A 91 4.73 11.18 -11.48
C ARG A 91 4.50 11.04 -12.98
N LEU A 92 4.70 9.85 -13.54
CA LEU A 92 4.50 9.59 -14.97
C LEU A 92 3.03 9.70 -15.36
N ASP A 93 2.14 9.11 -14.56
CA ASP A 93 0.70 9.11 -14.81
C ASP A 93 0.11 10.54 -14.76
N ASP A 94 0.60 11.38 -13.85
CA ASP A 94 0.25 12.80 -13.77
C ASP A 94 0.75 13.58 -15.00
N GLN A 95 2.02 13.40 -15.37
CA GLN A 95 2.63 14.07 -16.53
C GLN A 95 1.98 13.69 -17.86
N GLN A 96 1.60 12.43 -18.02
CA GLN A 96 0.98 11.91 -19.25
C GLN A 96 -0.54 12.13 -19.27
N GLY A 97 -1.15 12.49 -18.14
CA GLY A 97 -2.59 12.62 -18.02
C GLY A 97 -3.35 11.30 -18.15
N SER A 98 -2.68 10.15 -17.93
CA SER A 98 -3.26 8.80 -18.06
C SER A 98 -4.48 8.63 -17.15
N LEU A 99 -4.45 9.27 -15.98
CA LEU A 99 -5.54 9.30 -15.00
C LEU A 99 -6.86 9.87 -15.53
N LYS A 100 -6.87 10.62 -16.63
CA LYS A 100 -8.11 11.13 -17.25
C LYS A 100 -8.94 10.02 -17.91
N THR A 101 -8.29 8.91 -18.25
CA THR A 101 -8.92 7.78 -18.94
C THR A 101 -9.58 6.79 -17.97
N LEU A 102 -9.22 6.83 -16.69
CA LEU A 102 -9.78 5.94 -15.66
C LEU A 102 -11.13 6.46 -15.18
N GLN A 103 -12.20 5.82 -15.64
CA GLN A 103 -13.58 6.21 -15.32
C GLN A 103 -14.30 5.22 -14.39
N ASP A 104 -13.64 4.13 -13.97
CA ASP A 104 -14.32 3.17 -13.10
C ASP A 104 -14.73 3.84 -11.78
N PRO A 105 -15.96 3.59 -11.31
CA PRO A 105 -16.49 4.21 -10.11
C PRO A 105 -15.79 3.69 -8.85
N LEU A 106 -15.68 4.56 -7.86
CA LEU A 106 -15.24 4.18 -6.52
C LEU A 106 -16.44 3.73 -5.68
N SER A 107 -16.33 2.55 -5.08
CA SER A 107 -17.32 2.04 -4.13
C SER A 107 -17.30 2.84 -2.82
N ASP A 108 -18.41 2.82 -2.10
CA ASP A 108 -18.48 3.47 -0.77
C ASP A 108 -17.56 2.81 0.25
N HIS A 109 -17.27 1.52 0.08
CA HIS A 109 -16.26 0.83 0.88
C HIS A 109 -14.86 1.41 0.65
N GLN A 110 -14.46 1.64 -0.60
CA GLN A 110 -13.17 2.26 -0.92
C GLN A 110 -13.05 3.68 -0.36
N LYS A 111 -14.16 4.45 -0.29
CA LYS A 111 -14.16 5.79 0.33
C LYS A 111 -13.88 5.77 1.83
N LYS A 112 -14.25 4.69 2.55
CA LYS A 112 -13.95 4.52 3.98
C LYS A 112 -12.44 4.42 4.26
N TYR A 113 -11.62 4.13 3.24
CA TYR A 113 -10.16 4.18 3.35
C TYR A 113 -9.70 5.53 3.89
N TRP A 114 -10.26 6.62 3.38
CA TRP A 114 -9.85 7.98 3.77
C TRP A 114 -10.27 8.35 5.19
N ASP A 115 -11.34 7.75 5.72
CA ASP A 115 -11.74 7.89 7.12
C ASP A 115 -10.71 7.21 8.04
N MET A 116 -10.28 5.99 7.68
CA MET A 116 -9.21 5.27 8.39
C MET A 116 -7.91 6.08 8.37
N VAL A 117 -7.49 6.58 7.20
CA VAL A 117 -6.25 7.37 7.06
C VAL A 117 -6.31 8.66 7.90
N ALA A 118 -7.44 9.35 7.91
CA ALA A 118 -7.62 10.55 8.73
C ALA A 118 -7.45 10.25 10.23
N GLY A 119 -8.00 9.14 10.72
CA GLY A 119 -7.80 8.69 12.10
C GLY A 119 -6.33 8.36 12.41
N GLN A 120 -5.68 7.57 11.55
CA GLN A 120 -4.32 7.07 11.77
C GLN A 120 -3.22 8.14 11.69
N CYS A 121 -3.47 9.22 10.95
CA CYS A 121 -2.54 10.34 10.82
C CYS A 121 -2.76 11.46 11.84
N SER A 122 -3.81 11.38 12.67
CA SER A 122 -4.12 12.40 13.68
C SER A 122 -3.41 12.17 15.02
N GLY A 123 -2.82 11.00 15.25
CA GLY A 123 -2.10 10.66 16.48
C GLY A 123 -0.57 10.61 16.32
N ASP A 124 0.15 10.96 17.39
CA ASP A 124 1.63 10.89 17.45
C ASP A 124 2.16 9.45 17.64
N GLU A 125 1.30 8.45 17.80
CA GLU A 125 1.63 7.11 18.32
C GLU A 125 2.42 6.16 17.40
N GLY A 126 2.84 6.59 16.20
CA GLY A 126 3.34 5.68 15.16
C GLY A 126 4.82 5.79 14.82
N GLY A 127 5.63 6.46 15.64
CA GLY A 127 7.10 6.57 15.49
C GLY A 127 7.59 7.38 14.27
N ASP A 128 6.81 7.41 13.18
CA ASP A 128 7.05 8.19 11.97
C ASP A 128 6.37 9.56 12.07
N ALA A 129 7.03 10.60 11.56
CA ALA A 129 6.43 11.93 11.40
C ALA A 129 5.11 11.85 10.61
N ALA A 130 4.09 12.62 11.00
CA ALA A 130 2.75 12.57 10.42
C ALA A 130 2.76 12.70 8.88
N ALA A 131 3.64 13.53 8.32
CA ALA A 131 3.81 13.71 6.88
C ALA A 131 4.31 12.42 6.18
N ILE A 132 5.30 11.73 6.75
CA ILE A 132 5.85 10.48 6.21
C ILE A 132 4.81 9.35 6.32
N ARG A 133 4.08 9.31 7.43
CA ARG A 133 2.98 8.37 7.62
C ARG A 133 1.87 8.59 6.61
N PHE A 134 1.49 9.84 6.37
CA PHE A 134 0.48 10.17 5.37
C PHE A 134 0.93 9.78 3.97
N LEU A 135 2.20 10.05 3.61
CA LEU A 135 2.77 9.59 2.34
C LEU A 135 2.67 8.07 2.18
N LYS A 136 2.92 7.28 3.24
CA LYS A 136 2.74 5.82 3.23
C LYS A 136 1.32 5.44 2.80
N TYR A 137 0.31 6.07 3.40
CA TYR A 137 -1.10 5.81 3.08
C TYR A 137 -1.49 6.32 1.69
N LEU A 138 -0.91 7.42 1.21
CA LEU A 138 -1.14 7.91 -0.14
C LEU A 138 -0.59 6.92 -1.18
N LEU A 139 0.63 6.42 -1.01
CA LEU A 139 1.22 5.45 -1.94
C LEU A 139 0.42 4.13 -1.97
N ALA A 140 0.08 3.59 -0.79
CA ALA A 140 -0.74 2.39 -0.70
C ALA A 140 -2.14 2.59 -1.30
N GLY A 141 -2.78 3.72 -1.01
CA GLY A 141 -4.09 4.08 -1.56
C GLY A 141 -4.06 4.25 -3.08
N TYR A 142 -2.95 4.74 -3.63
CA TYR A 142 -2.79 4.87 -5.07
C TYR A 142 -2.78 3.49 -5.74
N CYS A 143 -1.99 2.54 -5.23
CA CYS A 143 -2.00 1.17 -5.74
C CYS A 143 -3.39 0.52 -5.60
N MET A 144 -3.97 0.54 -4.40
CA MET A 144 -5.21 -0.19 -4.13
C MET A 144 -6.45 0.44 -4.78
N LEU A 145 -6.58 1.76 -4.76
CA LEU A 145 -7.81 2.44 -5.15
C LEU A 145 -7.73 3.06 -6.55
N VAL A 146 -6.53 3.43 -7.02
CA VAL A 146 -6.36 4.01 -8.35
C VAL A 146 -5.94 2.95 -9.36
N LEU A 147 -4.95 2.11 -9.03
CA LEU A 147 -4.45 1.08 -9.94
C LEU A 147 -5.16 -0.27 -9.83
N ASP A 148 -5.95 -0.49 -8.77
CA ASP A 148 -6.59 -1.79 -8.46
C ASP A 148 -5.55 -2.90 -8.29
N GLU A 149 -4.42 -2.53 -7.68
CA GLU A 149 -3.28 -3.39 -7.37
C GLU A 149 -3.16 -3.61 -5.86
N PRO A 150 -2.59 -4.74 -5.40
CA PRO A 150 -2.47 -5.01 -3.97
C PRO A 150 -1.56 -4.01 -3.25
N GLY A 151 -1.89 -3.70 -1.99
CA GLY A 151 -1.07 -2.83 -1.14
C GLY A 151 0.33 -3.39 -0.84
N HIS A 152 0.51 -4.71 -0.99
CA HIS A 152 1.83 -5.36 -1.06
C HIS A 152 2.04 -5.85 -2.49
N PRO A 153 3.14 -5.50 -3.17
CA PRO A 153 3.34 -5.91 -4.56
C PRO A 153 3.55 -7.42 -4.69
N VAL A 154 3.31 -7.95 -5.90
CA VAL A 154 3.60 -9.34 -6.25
C VAL A 154 5.06 -9.72 -5.91
N GLY A 155 5.23 -10.88 -5.30
CA GLY A 155 6.51 -11.39 -4.80
C GLY A 155 6.93 -10.81 -3.44
N THR A 156 6.08 -10.03 -2.76
CA THR A 156 6.30 -9.68 -1.35
C THR A 156 6.25 -10.95 -0.51
N PRO A 157 7.32 -11.31 0.20
CA PRO A 157 7.34 -12.51 1.01
C PRO A 157 6.61 -12.28 2.34
N PHE A 158 5.98 -13.33 2.84
CA PHE A 158 5.37 -13.40 4.17
C PHE A 158 6.04 -14.49 5.01
N PRO A 159 5.90 -14.44 6.35
CA PRO A 159 6.39 -15.52 7.22
C PRO A 159 5.79 -16.87 6.80
N GLY A 160 6.60 -17.92 6.81
CA GLY A 160 6.20 -19.26 6.33
C GLY A 160 6.49 -19.53 4.84
N GLY A 161 7.06 -18.56 4.12
CA GLY A 161 7.57 -18.75 2.76
C GLY A 161 6.57 -18.47 1.64
N ASP A 162 5.32 -18.16 1.97
CA ASP A 162 4.33 -17.68 1.00
C ASP A 162 4.67 -16.27 0.50
N GLU A 163 4.16 -15.91 -0.68
CA GLU A 163 4.32 -14.59 -1.27
C GLU A 163 3.00 -14.07 -1.87
N VAL A 164 2.92 -12.77 -2.14
CA VAL A 164 1.82 -12.23 -2.97
C VAL A 164 1.98 -12.75 -4.39
N GLU A 165 0.91 -13.30 -4.95
CA GLU A 165 0.92 -13.93 -6.27
C GLU A 165 -0.09 -13.26 -7.21
N PHE A 166 0.17 -13.34 -8.51
CA PHE A 166 -0.77 -12.92 -9.55
C PHE A 166 -0.99 -14.09 -10.50
N THR A 167 -2.22 -14.61 -10.54
CA THR A 167 -2.58 -15.79 -11.34
C THR A 167 -3.93 -15.56 -11.99
N ASN A 168 -4.02 -15.77 -13.32
CA ASN A 168 -5.25 -15.64 -14.10
C ASN A 168 -5.97 -14.29 -13.93
N GLY A 169 -5.22 -13.19 -13.83
CA GLY A 169 -5.82 -11.87 -13.65
C GLY A 169 -6.21 -11.53 -12.20
N ILE A 170 -5.96 -12.42 -11.24
CA ILE A 170 -6.34 -12.26 -9.84
C ILE A 170 -5.08 -12.16 -8.97
N PHE A 171 -5.05 -11.17 -8.08
CA PHE A 171 -4.03 -11.05 -7.05
C PHE A 171 -4.41 -11.88 -5.82
N TYR A 172 -3.47 -12.64 -5.28
CA TYR A 172 -3.64 -13.45 -4.08
C TYR A 172 -2.66 -13.00 -2.99
N CYS A 173 -3.19 -12.69 -1.81
CA CYS A 173 -2.42 -12.31 -0.64
C CYS A 173 -2.57 -13.38 0.46
N PRO A 174 -1.45 -13.90 1.02
CA PRO A 174 -1.48 -14.96 2.03
C PRO A 174 -2.23 -14.60 3.32
N VAL A 175 -2.39 -13.30 3.59
CA VAL A 175 -2.92 -12.75 4.83
C VAL A 175 -4.13 -11.82 4.65
N ARG A 176 -4.80 -11.82 3.49
CA ARG A 176 -5.92 -10.92 3.18
C ARG A 176 -7.05 -10.95 4.22
N ASP A 177 -7.39 -12.15 4.67
CA ASP A 177 -8.46 -12.43 5.64
C ASP A 177 -7.88 -12.89 7.00
N LYS A 178 -6.55 -12.91 7.13
CA LYS A 178 -5.84 -13.32 8.36
C LYS A 178 -5.38 -12.15 9.21
N THR A 179 -5.69 -10.92 8.81
CA THR A 179 -5.56 -9.78 9.71
C THR A 179 -6.56 -9.95 10.85
N GLY A 180 -6.07 -10.02 12.09
CA GLY A 180 -6.93 -9.80 13.26
C GLY A 180 -7.57 -8.41 13.20
N ASP A 181 -8.49 -8.15 14.13
CA ASP A 181 -9.20 -6.86 14.30
C ASP A 181 -8.21 -5.73 14.66
N VAL A 182 -7.40 -5.31 13.69
CA VAL A 182 -6.49 -4.18 13.79
C VAL A 182 -7.08 -3.07 12.95
N ASP A 183 -7.57 -2.03 13.61
CA ASP A 183 -8.23 -0.86 12.99
C ASP A 183 -7.31 -0.10 12.00
N THR A 184 -6.01 -0.40 12.00
CA THR A 184 -4.99 0.20 11.13
C THR A 184 -4.68 -0.63 9.88
N ALA A 185 -5.30 -1.80 9.73
CA ALA A 185 -5.01 -2.72 8.65
C ALA A 185 -5.42 -2.12 7.29
N LEU A 186 -4.50 -2.17 6.33
CA LEU A 186 -4.80 -1.85 4.92
C LEU A 186 -5.58 -2.97 4.23
N CYS A 187 -5.51 -4.19 4.76
CA CYS A 187 -6.06 -5.40 4.16
C CYS A 187 -7.54 -5.28 3.78
N PRO A 188 -8.46 -4.72 4.60
CA PRO A 188 -9.87 -4.55 4.23
C PRO A 188 -10.09 -3.79 2.91
N PHE A 189 -9.14 -2.95 2.50
CA PHE A 189 -9.21 -2.14 1.27
C PHE A 189 -8.39 -2.71 0.12
N CYS A 190 -7.63 -3.78 0.36
CA CYS A 190 -6.78 -4.42 -0.65
C CYS A 190 -7.65 -5.22 -1.64
N PRO A 191 -7.45 -5.05 -2.96
CA PRO A 191 -8.20 -5.77 -3.99
C PRO A 191 -7.79 -7.24 -4.12
N ALA A 192 -6.67 -7.66 -3.54
CA ALA A 192 -6.25 -9.06 -3.55
C ALA A 192 -7.27 -9.96 -2.82
N CYS A 193 -7.45 -11.17 -3.34
CA CYS A 193 -8.17 -12.24 -2.68
C CYS A 193 -7.27 -12.95 -1.66
N GLN A 194 -7.90 -13.59 -0.66
CA GLN A 194 -7.18 -14.48 0.24
C GLN A 194 -6.62 -15.67 -0.54
N THR A 195 -5.32 -15.92 -0.39
CA THR A 195 -4.71 -17.15 -0.89
C THR A 195 -5.44 -18.34 -0.27
N PRO A 196 -6.02 -19.25 -1.07
CA PRO A 196 -6.69 -20.43 -0.55
C PRO A 196 -5.74 -21.23 0.34
N GLN A 197 -6.28 -21.81 1.43
CA GLN A 197 -5.49 -22.70 2.27
C GLN A 197 -4.90 -23.83 1.44
N ILE A 198 -3.75 -24.36 1.88
CA ILE A 198 -3.16 -25.55 1.28
C ILE A 198 -4.21 -26.65 1.33
N GLY A 199 -4.72 -26.96 0.16
CA GLY A 199 -5.79 -27.90 -0.06
C GLY A 199 -5.72 -28.35 -1.50
N TYR A 200 -6.33 -29.50 -1.71
CA TYR A 200 -6.46 -30.22 -2.96
C TYR A 200 -6.95 -29.35 -4.17
N LEU A 201 -7.60 -28.21 -3.90
CA LEU A 201 -8.11 -27.26 -4.89
C LEU A 201 -7.25 -26.00 -5.13
N ARG A 202 -6.09 -25.81 -4.48
CA ARG A 202 -5.23 -24.64 -4.74
C ARG A 202 -4.66 -24.79 -6.17
N PRO A 203 -5.07 -23.96 -7.16
CA PRO A 203 -4.43 -24.00 -8.46
C PRO A 203 -2.96 -23.67 -8.23
N ALA A 204 -2.07 -24.47 -8.78
CA ALA A 204 -0.63 -24.21 -8.66
C ALA A 204 -0.36 -22.79 -9.16
N THR A 205 0.24 -21.97 -8.32
CA THR A 205 0.48 -20.55 -8.57
C THR A 205 1.63 -20.32 -9.57
N LYS A 206 2.41 -21.39 -9.83
CA LYS A 206 3.31 -21.58 -10.97
C LYS A 206 2.93 -22.90 -11.64
N PRO A 207 1.85 -22.95 -12.44
CA PRO A 207 1.30 -24.21 -12.89
C PRO A 207 2.18 -24.81 -13.99
N THR A 208 2.91 -25.87 -13.64
CA THR A 208 3.60 -26.72 -14.63
C THR A 208 2.59 -27.67 -15.28
N ALA A 209 2.94 -28.25 -16.44
CA ALA A 209 2.11 -29.29 -17.06
C ALA A 209 1.83 -30.44 -16.10
N LYS A 210 2.84 -30.82 -15.30
CA LYS A 210 2.73 -31.82 -14.25
C LYS A 210 1.72 -31.44 -13.18
N ASN A 211 1.79 -30.24 -12.63
CA ASN A 211 0.92 -29.82 -11.53
C ASN A 211 -0.54 -29.60 -11.99
N LYS A 212 -0.73 -29.21 -13.26
CA LYS A 212 -2.06 -29.18 -13.89
C LYS A 212 -2.62 -30.59 -14.06
N GLN A 213 -1.81 -31.53 -14.54
CA GLN A 213 -2.21 -32.93 -14.66
C GLN A 213 -2.52 -33.55 -13.31
N GLU A 214 -1.68 -33.27 -12.30
CA GLU A 214 -1.91 -33.70 -10.93
C GLU A 214 -3.24 -33.15 -10.41
N TYR A 215 -3.54 -31.85 -10.56
CA TYR A 215 -4.84 -31.27 -10.20
C TYR A 215 -6.02 -31.95 -10.92
N ILE A 216 -5.90 -32.23 -12.22
CA ILE A 216 -6.94 -32.91 -13.01
C ILE A 216 -7.14 -34.36 -12.54
N ASP A 217 -6.07 -35.14 -12.41
CA ASP A 217 -6.09 -36.54 -11.98
C ASP A 217 -6.72 -36.69 -10.61
N ASN A 218 -6.29 -35.81 -9.72
CA ASN A 218 -6.82 -35.65 -8.40
C ASN A 218 -8.34 -35.39 -8.49
N CYS A 219 -8.82 -34.57 -9.45
CA CYS A 219 -10.23 -34.16 -9.47
C CYS A 219 -11.07 -35.37 -9.86
N PHE A 220 -10.58 -36.18 -10.80
CA PHE A 220 -11.20 -37.44 -11.18
C PHE A 220 -11.12 -38.52 -10.10
N ARG A 221 -10.02 -38.60 -9.34
CA ARG A 221 -9.83 -39.66 -8.33
C ARG A 221 -10.59 -39.42 -7.04
N TYR A 222 -10.68 -38.16 -6.61
CA TYR A 222 -11.25 -37.80 -5.31
C TYR A 222 -12.60 -37.11 -5.43
N HIS A 223 -12.99 -36.65 -6.61
CA HIS A 223 -14.37 -36.32 -6.94
C HIS A 223 -14.90 -37.31 -7.98
N ASN A 224 -15.69 -38.27 -7.51
CA ASN A 224 -16.67 -38.86 -8.41
C ASN A 224 -17.60 -37.71 -8.81
N PHE A 225 -17.48 -37.23 -10.05
CA PHE A 225 -18.58 -36.53 -10.70
C PHE A 225 -19.73 -37.55 -10.76
N ASN A 226 -20.53 -37.58 -9.69
CA ASN A 226 -21.83 -38.22 -9.70
C ASN A 226 -22.71 -37.30 -10.55
N GLY A 227 -22.59 -37.45 -11.87
CA GLY A 227 -23.64 -37.02 -12.79
C GLY A 227 -24.95 -37.73 -12.48
#